data_AF-A0A382PJC3-F1
#
_entry.id   AF-A0A382PJC3-F1
#
_cell.length_a   1.000
_cell.length_b   1.000
_cell.length_c   1.000
_cell.angle_alpha   90.00
_cell.angle_beta   90.00
_cell.angle_gamma   90.00
#
_symmetry.space_group_name_H-M   'P 1'
#
loop_
_entity.id
_entity.type
_entity.pdbx_description
1 polymer ?
#
loop_
_entity_poly.entity_id
_entity_poly.type
_entity_poly.pdbx_seq_one_letter_code
_entity_poly.pdbx_strand_id
1 'polypeptide(L)'
;MKKTYQDSIFYLVVFATSYFIYIYPFEILSDLILNEKVSRQNSFYSTLFVSLLVIYYFRSHNTFFLLKLFVYEGMGVGFISFWIINLSLIISLTNFLNDYQLGIISLILIIMLSVYGLINARFFRIKKLS
;
A
#
# COMPACT_ATOMS: atom_id res chain seq x y z
N MET A 1 -4.72 -17.69 -25.63
CA MET A 1 -3.80 -18.05 -24.53
C MET A 1 -4.53 -18.99 -23.57
N LYS A 2 -3.90 -20.09 -23.12
CA LYS A 2 -4.54 -21.06 -22.21
C LYS A 2 -4.95 -20.35 -20.90
N LYS A 3 -6.19 -20.59 -20.44
CA LYS A 3 -6.82 -19.98 -19.25
C LYS A 3 -5.91 -20.02 -17.99
N THR A 4 -5.11 -21.08 -17.85
CA THR A 4 -4.13 -21.27 -16.76
C THR A 4 -3.01 -20.21 -16.70
N TYR A 5 -2.57 -19.68 -17.84
CA TYR A 5 -1.55 -18.63 -17.88
C TYR A 5 -2.12 -17.29 -17.39
N GLN A 6 -3.39 -16.99 -17.69
CA GLN A 6 -4.02 -15.76 -17.24
C GLN A 6 -4.21 -15.76 -15.72
N ASP A 7 -4.65 -16.90 -15.16
CA ASP A 7 -4.85 -17.02 -13.72
C ASP A 7 -3.53 -16.93 -12.93
N SER A 8 -2.46 -17.56 -13.43
CA SER A 8 -1.13 -17.48 -12.79
C SER A 8 -0.55 -16.07 -12.83
N ILE A 9 -0.68 -15.36 -13.96
CA ILE A 9 -0.29 -13.95 -14.07
C ILE A 9 -1.08 -13.09 -13.09
N PHE A 10 -2.40 -13.31 -12.97
CA PHE A 10 -3.23 -12.57 -12.02
C PHE A 10 -2.73 -12.74 -10.57
N TYR A 11 -2.48 -13.97 -10.12
CA TYR A 11 -1.97 -14.19 -8.76
C TYR A 11 -0.60 -13.55 -8.53
N LEU A 12 0.29 -13.60 -9.53
CA LEU A 12 1.61 -12.99 -9.43
C LEU A 12 1.51 -11.46 -9.33
N VAL A 13 0.65 -10.83 -10.13
CA VAL A 13 0.40 -9.38 -10.08
C VAL A 13 -0.19 -8.97 -8.74
N VAL A 14 -1.17 -9.73 -8.21
CA VAL A 14 -1.75 -9.43 -6.88
C VAL A 14 -0.71 -9.58 -5.78
N PHE A 15 0.14 -10.60 -5.85
CA PHE A 15 1.23 -10.78 -4.90
C PHE A 15 2.21 -9.61 -4.95
N ALA A 16 2.69 -9.23 -6.14
CA ALA A 16 3.61 -8.11 -6.31
C ALA A 16 3.01 -6.78 -5.83
N THR A 17 1.76 -6.48 -6.22
CA THR A 17 1.09 -5.25 -5.79
C THR A 17 0.83 -5.23 -4.29
N SER A 18 0.49 -6.38 -3.68
CA SER A 18 0.33 -6.46 -2.22
C SER A 18 1.60 -6.09 -1.45
N TYR A 19 2.76 -6.52 -1.95
CA TYR A 19 4.05 -6.15 -1.34
C TYR A 19 4.28 -4.64 -1.43
N PHE A 20 4.24 -4.09 -2.65
CA PHE A 20 4.57 -2.68 -2.87
C PHE A 20 3.60 -1.70 -2.23
N ILE A 21 2.31 -2.03 -2.17
CA ILE A 21 1.27 -1.11 -1.70
C ILE A 21 1.10 -1.21 -0.19
N TYR A 22 1.15 -2.41 0.39
CA TYR A 22 0.82 -2.59 1.81
C TYR A 22 2.02 -2.73 2.73
N ILE A 23 3.06 -3.45 2.29
CA ILE A 23 4.12 -3.92 3.20
C ILE A 23 5.36 -3.06 3.08
N TYR A 24 5.85 -2.86 1.86
CA TYR A 24 7.01 -2.03 1.58
C TYR A 24 6.98 -0.65 2.26
N PRO A 25 5.92 0.18 2.10
CA PRO A 25 5.91 1.50 2.71
C PRO A 25 5.89 1.44 4.24
N PHE A 26 5.29 0.41 4.84
CA PHE A 26 5.28 0.21 6.28
C PHE A 26 6.66 -0.19 6.80
N GLU A 27 7.36 -1.09 6.12
CA GLU A 27 8.71 -1.55 6.49
C GLU A 27 9.72 -0.43 6.47
N ILE A 28 9.73 0.37 5.41
CA ILE A 28 10.66 1.51 5.31
C ILE A 28 10.33 2.57 6.36
N LEU A 29 9.04 2.81 6.62
CA LEU A 29 8.64 3.74 7.68
C LEU A 29 9.09 3.25 9.06
N SER A 30 8.98 1.95 9.33
CA SER A 30 9.48 1.36 10.58
C SER A 30 11.00 1.43 10.70
N ASP A 31 11.74 1.22 9.61
CA ASP A 31 13.19 1.36 9.60
C ASP A 31 13.60 2.83 9.89
N LEU A 32 12.96 3.80 9.24
CA LEU A 32 13.23 5.23 9.45
C LEU A 32 12.91 5.71 10.88
N ILE A 33 11.84 5.22 11.51
CA ILE A 33 11.38 5.70 12.83
C ILE A 33 12.00 4.91 13.98
N LEU A 34 12.06 3.58 13.85
CA LEU A 34 12.41 2.66 14.93
C LEU A 34 13.82 2.07 14.77
N ASN A 35 14.51 2.32 13.64
CA ASN A 35 15.75 1.66 13.26
C ASN A 35 15.63 0.11 13.30
N GLU A 36 14.43 -0.40 13.01
CA GLU A 36 14.19 -1.83 12.94
C GLU A 36 14.71 -2.39 11.61
N LYS A 37 15.67 -3.32 11.70
CA LYS A 37 16.18 -3.99 10.52
C LYS A 37 15.07 -4.75 9.80
N VAL A 38 14.87 -4.43 8.52
CA VAL A 38 13.92 -5.11 7.65
C VAL A 38 14.23 -6.61 7.57
N SER A 39 13.37 -7.42 8.20
CA SER A 39 13.49 -8.87 8.18
C SER A 39 12.75 -9.44 6.95
N ARG A 40 13.51 -9.97 5.98
CA ARG A 40 12.94 -10.53 4.73
C ARG A 40 11.94 -11.66 4.96
N GLN A 41 12.10 -12.43 6.04
CA GLN A 41 11.17 -13.51 6.38
C GLN A 41 9.81 -12.95 6.79
N ASN A 42 9.79 -11.95 7.68
CA ASN A 42 8.54 -11.32 8.11
C ASN A 42 7.84 -10.59 6.96
N SER A 43 8.60 -9.92 6.08
CA SER A 43 8.08 -9.30 4.86
C SER A 43 7.32 -10.30 3.99
N PHE A 44 7.93 -11.47 3.79
CA PHE A 44 7.37 -12.51 2.93
C PHE A 44 6.09 -13.10 3.52
N TYR A 45 6.08 -13.44 4.82
CA TYR A 45 4.88 -13.95 5.49
C TYR A 45 3.74 -12.93 5.49
N SER A 46 4.06 -11.66 5.76
CA SER A 46 3.08 -10.57 5.68
C SER A 46 2.50 -10.44 4.27
N THR A 47 3.34 -10.58 3.23
CA THR A 47 2.92 -10.46 1.81
C THR A 47 2.01 -11.61 1.43
N LEU A 48 2.37 -12.82 1.82
CA LEU A 48 1.50 -13.98 1.63
C LEU A 48 0.15 -13.77 2.30
N PHE A 49 0.13 -13.27 3.54
CA PHE A 49 -1.11 -13.03 4.26
C PHE A 49 -1.99 -11.98 3.57
N VAL A 50 -1.43 -10.81 3.22
CA VAL A 50 -2.18 -9.74 2.56
C VAL A 50 -2.65 -10.17 1.16
N SER A 51 -1.79 -10.81 0.37
CA SER A 51 -2.16 -11.29 -0.97
C SER A 51 -3.31 -12.30 -0.94
N LEU A 52 -3.32 -13.22 0.04
CA LEU A 52 -4.43 -14.15 0.23
C LEU A 52 -5.74 -13.43 0.55
N LEU A 53 -5.72 -12.41 1.41
CA LEU A 53 -6.91 -11.60 1.71
C LEU A 53 -7.44 -10.88 0.48
N VAL A 54 -6.56 -10.28 -0.32
CA VAL A 54 -6.91 -9.57 -1.56
C VAL A 54 -7.49 -10.54 -2.60
N ILE A 55 -6.85 -11.70 -2.80
CA ILE A 55 -7.34 -12.76 -3.71
C ILE A 55 -8.72 -13.25 -3.25
N TYR A 56 -8.87 -13.53 -1.96
CA TYR A 56 -10.13 -13.99 -1.40
C TYR A 56 -11.25 -12.97 -1.63
N TYR A 57 -10.96 -11.68 -1.44
CA TYR A 57 -11.89 -10.60 -1.71
C TYR A 57 -12.36 -10.57 -3.17
N PHE A 58 -11.42 -10.56 -4.13
CA PHE A 58 -11.76 -10.52 -5.55
C PHE A 58 -12.53 -11.76 -6.02
N ARG A 59 -12.22 -12.94 -5.47
CA ARG A 59 -12.87 -14.19 -5.89
C ARG A 59 -14.24 -14.37 -5.25
N SER A 60 -14.36 -14.10 -3.96
CA SER A 60 -15.59 -14.37 -3.20
C SER A 60 -16.70 -13.35 -3.46
N HIS A 61 -16.40 -12.19 -4.08
CA HIS A 61 -17.32 -11.06 -4.21
C HIS A 61 -17.99 -10.70 -2.87
N ASN A 62 -17.29 -10.97 -1.76
CA ASN A 62 -17.88 -11.00 -0.45
C ASN A 62 -18.20 -9.57 0.00
N THR A 63 -19.39 -9.36 0.59
CA THR A 63 -19.86 -8.04 1.01
C THR A 63 -19.34 -7.61 2.37
N PHE A 64 -18.44 -8.40 2.98
CA PHE A 64 -17.90 -8.11 4.31
C PHE A 64 -17.22 -6.74 4.35
N PHE A 65 -17.79 -5.82 5.12
CA PHE A 65 -17.42 -4.41 5.12
C PHE A 65 -15.95 -4.16 5.43
N LEU A 66 -15.37 -4.86 6.42
CA LEU A 66 -13.96 -4.67 6.79
C LEU A 66 -13.01 -5.11 5.67
N LEU A 67 -13.33 -6.21 4.99
CA LEU A 67 -12.49 -6.72 3.90
C LEU A 67 -12.55 -5.77 2.69
N LYS A 68 -13.74 -5.26 2.40
CA LYS A 68 -13.95 -4.23 1.37
C LYS A 68 -13.17 -2.95 1.69
N LEU A 69 -13.23 -2.47 2.93
CA LEU A 69 -12.51 -1.27 3.36
C LEU A 69 -10.99 -1.50 3.27
N PHE A 70 -10.49 -2.63 3.76
CA PHE A 70 -9.07 -2.97 3.69
C PHE A 70 -8.55 -3.07 2.25
N VAL A 71 -9.30 -3.71 1.36
CA VAL A 71 -8.84 -3.88 -0.04
C VAL A 71 -9.01 -2.61 -0.85
N TYR A 72 -10.16 -1.93 -0.82
CA TYR A 72 -10.35 -0.73 -1.64
C TYR A 72 -9.72 0.52 -1.05
N GLU A 73 -10.09 0.89 0.18
CA GLU A 73 -9.56 2.10 0.81
C GLU A 73 -8.09 1.91 1.18
N GLY A 74 -7.73 0.73 1.70
CA GLY A 74 -6.35 0.41 2.05
C GLY A 74 -5.41 0.42 0.83
N MET A 75 -5.88 0.04 -0.35
CA MET A 75 -5.06 0.14 -1.57
C MET A 75 -4.80 1.59 -1.95
N GLY A 76 -5.79 2.49 -1.78
CA GLY A 76 -5.61 3.93 -1.99
C GLY A 76 -4.60 4.53 -1.02
N VAL A 77 -4.72 4.23 0.27
CA VAL A 77 -3.77 4.70 1.30
C VAL A 77 -2.38 4.13 1.04
N GLY A 78 -2.28 2.85 0.70
CA GLY A 78 -1.01 2.18 0.38
C GLY A 78 -0.32 2.75 -0.87
N PHE A 79 -1.09 3.20 -1.85
CA PHE A 79 -0.54 3.87 -3.02
C PHE A 79 0.04 5.25 -2.67
N ILE A 80 -0.67 6.02 -1.85
CA ILE A 80 -0.19 7.32 -1.34
C ILE A 80 1.11 7.12 -0.54
N SER A 81 1.15 6.13 0.34
CA SER A 81 2.33 5.85 1.15
C SER A 81 3.52 5.37 0.31
N PHE A 82 3.29 4.54 -0.71
CA PHE A 82 4.35 4.14 -1.64
C PHE A 82 5.06 5.35 -2.28
N TRP A 83 4.30 6.35 -2.75
CA TRP A 83 4.91 7.55 -3.35
C TRP A 83 5.68 8.41 -2.35
N ILE A 84 5.10 8.65 -1.17
CA ILE A 84 5.71 9.50 -0.15
C ILE A 84 6.99 8.86 0.39
N ILE A 85 6.99 7.55 0.62
CA ILE A 85 8.16 6.82 1.11
C ILE A 85 9.28 6.83 0.07
N ASN A 86 8.99 6.58 -1.21
CA ASN A 86 10.02 6.65 -2.25
C ASN A 86 10.62 8.08 -2.35
N LEU A 87 9.80 9.12 -2.23
CA LEU A 87 10.31 10.50 -2.13
C LEU A 87 11.19 10.70 -0.90
N SER A 88 10.77 10.18 0.26
CA SER A 88 11.54 10.25 1.50
C SER A 88 12.91 9.59 1.38
N LEU A 89 12.98 8.41 0.74
CA LEU A 89 14.24 7.70 0.46
C LEU A 89 15.15 8.46 -0.52
N ILE A 90 14.60 9.14 -1.51
CA ILE A 90 15.41 9.99 -2.41
C ILE A 90 16.02 11.16 -1.61
N ILE A 91 15.25 11.73 -0.68
CA ILE A 91 15.72 12.83 0.18
C ILE A 91 16.77 12.32 1.18
N SER A 92 16.62 11.11 1.73
CA SER A 92 17.60 10.57 2.67
C SER A 92 18.99 10.43 2.04
N LEU A 93 19.09 10.15 0.73
CA LEU A 93 20.37 10.12 0.00
C LEU A 93 21.14 11.45 0.03
N THR A 94 20.45 12.58 0.24
CA THR A 94 21.09 13.90 0.30
C THR A 94 21.63 14.25 1.69
N ASN A 95 21.41 13.38 2.70
CA ASN A 95 21.77 13.59 4.11
C ASN A 95 21.34 14.95 4.68
N PHE A 96 20.30 15.56 4.10
CA PHE A 96 19.82 16.89 4.52
C PHE A 96 19.10 16.85 5.87
N LEU A 97 18.46 15.73 6.20
CA LEU A 97 17.67 15.51 7.42
C LEU A 97 18.06 14.17 8.07
N ASN A 98 17.81 14.06 9.37
CA ASN A 98 17.96 12.81 10.10
C ASN A 98 16.83 11.83 9.74
N ASP A 99 17.13 10.53 9.65
CA ASP A 99 16.19 9.49 9.23
C ASP A 99 14.91 9.46 10.07
N TYR A 100 15.05 9.66 11.38
CA TYR A 100 13.92 9.76 12.30
C TYR A 100 12.98 10.93 11.96
N GLN A 101 13.54 12.09 11.61
CA GLN A 101 12.75 13.26 11.24
C GLN A 101 12.04 13.05 9.90
N LEU A 102 12.72 12.43 8.92
CA LEU A 102 12.12 12.03 7.65
C LEU A 102 10.97 11.04 7.83
N GLY A 103 11.15 10.06 8.72
CA GLY A 103 10.11 9.11 9.11
C GLY A 103 8.86 9.81 9.66
N ILE A 104 9.01 10.74 10.60
CA ILE A 104 7.88 11.49 11.16
C ILE A 104 7.19 12.36 10.10
N ILE A 105 7.96 13.10 9.30
CA ILE A 105 7.41 13.98 8.26
C ILE A 105 6.61 13.16 7.23
N SER A 106 7.17 12.03 6.80
CA SER A 106 6.50 11.13 5.84
C SER A 106 5.21 10.55 6.43
N LEU A 107 5.20 10.12 7.70
CA LEU A 107 4.01 9.62 8.38
C LEU A 107 2.90 10.69 8.43
N ILE A 108 3.24 11.92 8.81
CA ILE A 108 2.28 13.04 8.87
C ILE A 108 1.72 13.33 7.47
N LEU A 109 2.57 13.36 6.45
CA LEU A 109 2.15 13.59 5.06
C LEU A 109 1.21 12.49 4.56
N ILE A 110 1.50 11.21 4.85
CA ILE A 110 0.64 10.08 4.48
C ILE A 110 -0.75 10.23 5.08
N ILE A 111 -0.84 10.57 6.38
CA ILE A 111 -2.12 10.77 7.06
C ILE A 111 -2.87 11.96 6.45
N MET A 112 -2.21 13.10 6.26
CA MET A 112 -2.86 14.30 5.70
C MET A 112 -3.39 14.06 4.28
N LEU A 113 -2.58 13.45 3.42
CA LEU A 113 -2.96 13.17 2.03
C LEU A 113 -4.05 12.10 1.93
N SER A 114 -4.00 11.07 2.77
CA SER A 114 -5.06 10.04 2.80
C SER A 114 -6.40 10.61 3.28
N VAL A 115 -6.41 11.43 4.34
CA VAL A 115 -7.63 12.10 4.82
C VAL A 115 -8.16 13.06 3.76
N TYR A 116 -7.29 13.87 3.15
CA TYR A 116 -7.67 14.77 2.08
C TYR A 116 -8.28 14.02 0.87
N GLY A 117 -7.64 12.93 0.46
CA GLY A 117 -8.15 12.05 -0.61
C GLY A 117 -9.52 11.48 -0.29
N LEU A 118 -9.72 10.99 0.94
CA LEU A 118 -10.99 10.40 1.38
C LEU A 118 -12.13 11.43 1.43
N ILE A 119 -11.84 12.65 1.89
CA ILE A 119 -12.82 13.75 1.90
C ILE A 119 -13.19 14.13 0.46
N ASN A 120 -12.19 14.36 -0.40
CA ASN A 120 -12.42 14.80 -1.78
C ASN A 120 -13.15 13.74 -2.62
N ALA A 121 -12.86 12.46 -2.41
CA ALA A 121 -13.53 11.36 -3.11
C ALA A 121 -15.06 11.39 -2.93
N ARG A 122 -15.57 11.91 -1.79
CA ARG A 122 -17.02 12.05 -1.54
C ARG A 122 -17.67 13.13 -2.40
N PHE A 123 -16.91 14.11 -2.88
CA PHE A 123 -17.43 15.23 -3.67
C PHE A 123 -17.39 14.97 -5.18
N PHE A 124 -16.62 13.97 -5.65
CA PHE A 124 -16.58 13.61 -7.06
C PHE A 124 -17.82 12.82 -7.48
N ARG A 125 -18.79 13.52 -8.08
CA ARG A 125 -19.88 12.90 -8.84
C ARG A 125 -19.34 12.42 -10.18
N ILE A 126 -19.15 11.11 -10.33
CA ILE A 126 -18.78 10.50 -11.61
C ILE A 126 -19.92 10.78 -12.61
N LYS A 127 -19.70 11.67 -13.57
CA LYS A 127 -20.62 11.86 -14.69
C LYS A 127 -20.57 10.57 -15.52
N LYS A 128 -21.68 9.83 -15.60
CA LYS A 128 -21.83 8.77 -16.61
C LYS A 128 -21.76 9.46 -17.97
N LEU A 129 -20.71 9.18 -18.73
CA LEU A 129 -20.69 9.40 -20.16
C LEU A 129 -21.66 8.38 -20.76
N SER A 130 -22.89 8.82 -20.99
CA SER A 130 -23.90 8.08 -21.77
C SER A 130 -23.53 8.09 -23.24
#